data_AF-A0A086LRJ3-F1
#
_entry.id   AF-A0A086LRJ3-F1
#
_cell.length_a   1.000
_cell.length_b   1.000
_cell.length_c   1.000
_cell.angle_alpha   90.00
_cell.angle_beta   90.00
_cell.angle_gamma   90.00
#
_symmetry.space_group_name_H-M   'P 1'
#
loop_
_entity.id
_entity.type
_entity.pdbx_description
1 polymer ?
#
loop_
_entity_poly.entity_id
_entity_poly.type
_entity_poly.pdbx_seq_one_letter_code
_entity_poly.pdbx_strand_id
1 'polypeptide(L)'
;KSVPIVKAPGGQTSHAPSNIMEEGEVYAIETFASTGRAHVSEENDCSHYMKDAHAQFAALRLKSAKDLLKVIDDNFGTLAFCRRWLEDLGCTHHLLALKQLVEKQIVCPYPPLSDVRGSFTSQMEHTVFIGKNSVEVVSRGDDF
;
A
#
# COMPACT_ATOMS: atom_id res chain seq x y z
N LYS A 1 15.91 -12.75 17.29
CA LYS A 1 15.31 -13.17 16.00
C LYS A 1 14.46 -12.00 15.53
N SER A 2 14.74 -11.41 14.38
CA SER A 2 14.07 -10.22 13.85
C SER A 2 13.06 -10.61 12.78
N VAL A 3 11.90 -9.94 12.73
CA VAL A 3 10.94 -10.11 11.64
C VAL A 3 11.52 -9.49 10.35
N PRO A 4 11.55 -10.21 9.22
CA PRO A 4 11.96 -9.64 7.95
C PRO A 4 10.92 -8.60 7.51
N ILE A 5 11.37 -7.35 7.36
CA ILE A 5 10.65 -6.21 6.76
C ILE A 5 9.27 -5.95 7.39
N VAL A 6 9.26 -5.20 8.50
CA VAL A 6 8.04 -4.58 9.04
C VAL A 6 7.94 -3.17 8.47
N LYS A 7 6.86 -2.86 7.73
CA LYS A 7 6.59 -1.49 7.32
C LYS A 7 6.11 -0.71 8.54
N ALA A 8 6.96 0.15 9.09
CA ALA A 8 6.57 1.03 10.18
C ALA A 8 5.57 2.10 9.67
N PRO A 9 4.77 2.72 10.55
CA PRO A 9 3.99 3.90 10.20
C PRO A 9 4.87 4.95 9.52
N GLY A 10 4.49 5.40 8.32
CA GLY A 10 5.27 6.37 7.53
C GLY A 10 6.31 5.78 6.55
N GLY A 11 6.31 4.47 6.29
CA GLY A 11 7.10 3.88 5.20
C GLY A 11 8.62 3.83 5.44
N GLN A 12 9.08 4.17 6.64
CA GLN A 12 10.46 3.94 7.04
C GLN A 12 10.60 2.52 7.59
N THR A 13 11.69 1.84 7.25
CA THR A 13 12.13 0.65 7.97
C THR A 13 12.40 1.06 9.41
N SER A 14 11.64 0.53 10.38
CA SER A 14 11.90 0.78 11.80
C SER A 14 13.30 0.28 12.15
N HIS A 15 14.23 1.21 12.41
CA HIS A 15 15.47 0.94 13.13
C HIS A 15 15.23 0.80 14.64
N ALA A 16 14.01 0.41 15.03
CA ALA A 16 13.66 0.18 16.43
C ALA A 16 14.48 -0.99 16.98
N PRO A 17 14.97 -0.91 18.22
CA PRO A 17 15.95 -1.85 18.78
C PRO A 17 15.43 -3.29 18.93
N SER A 18 14.13 -3.55 18.69
CA SER A 18 13.61 -4.90 18.48
C SER A 18 12.33 -4.90 17.64
N ASN A 19 12.43 -5.29 16.37
CA ASN A 19 11.26 -5.67 15.54
C ASN A 19 10.76 -7.06 15.99
N ILE A 20 10.06 -7.12 17.13
CA ILE A 20 9.44 -8.32 17.71
C ILE A 20 7.92 -8.19 17.55
N MET A 21 7.26 -9.29 17.17
CA MET A 21 5.80 -9.33 17.09
C MET A 21 5.18 -9.29 18.50
N GLU A 22 4.13 -8.50 18.68
CA GLU A 22 3.44 -8.28 19.95
C GLU A 22 2.03 -8.91 19.95
N GLU A 23 1.55 -9.23 21.16
CA GLU A 23 0.17 -9.69 21.36
C GLU A 23 -0.83 -8.61 20.91
N GLY A 24 -1.83 -9.02 20.14
CA GLY A 24 -2.88 -8.16 19.60
C GLY A 24 -2.60 -7.64 18.19
N GLU A 25 -1.39 -7.81 17.66
CA GLU A 25 -1.04 -7.38 16.31
C GLU A 25 -1.59 -8.31 15.22
N VAL A 26 -1.79 -7.73 14.04
CA VAL A 26 -2.20 -8.43 12.82
C VAL A 26 -1.12 -8.22 11.77
N TYR A 27 -0.72 -9.31 11.12
CA TYR A 27 0.32 -9.29 10.10
C TYR A 27 -0.19 -9.86 8.79
N ALA A 28 0.15 -9.20 7.69
CA ALA A 28 0.27 -9.85 6.40
C ALA A 28 1.61 -10.58 6.35
N ILE A 29 1.57 -11.91 6.17
CA ILE A 29 2.76 -12.73 5.95
C ILE A 29 2.77 -13.09 4.47
N GLU A 30 3.57 -12.34 3.71
CA GLU A 30 3.73 -12.51 2.27
C GLU A 30 5.16 -12.88 1.90
N THR A 31 5.31 -13.77 0.93
CA THR A 31 6.62 -14.17 0.42
C THR A 31 6.60 -14.16 -1.11
N PHE A 32 7.71 -13.74 -1.70
CA PHE A 32 7.89 -13.68 -3.15
C PHE A 32 9.07 -14.55 -3.55
N ALA A 33 8.84 -15.52 -4.44
CA ALA A 33 9.90 -16.28 -5.07
C ALA A 33 10.21 -15.66 -6.44
N SER A 34 11.49 -15.65 -6.82
CA SER A 34 11.93 -15.08 -8.11
C SER A 34 12.99 -15.96 -8.77
N THR A 35 12.93 -16.06 -10.10
CA THR A 35 14.02 -16.61 -10.94
C THR A 35 15.02 -15.54 -11.37
N GLY A 36 14.80 -14.28 -10.97
CA GLY A 36 15.61 -13.12 -11.31
C GLY A 36 16.67 -12.81 -10.26
N ARG A 37 16.80 -11.53 -9.89
CA ARG A 37 17.76 -11.08 -8.88
C ARG A 37 17.16 -10.97 -7.48
N ALA A 38 15.87 -11.29 -7.33
CA ALA A 38 15.12 -11.13 -6.08
C ALA A 38 15.17 -9.70 -5.52
N HIS A 39 15.18 -8.73 -6.43
CA HIS A 39 15.15 -7.31 -6.11
C HIS A 39 14.23 -6.61 -7.10
N VAL A 40 13.28 -5.84 -6.57
CA VAL A 40 12.28 -5.14 -7.39
C VAL A 40 12.65 -3.68 -7.62
N SER A 41 12.23 -3.14 -8.76
CA SER A 41 12.25 -1.71 -9.07
C SER A 41 10.88 -1.27 -9.55
N GLU A 42 10.57 0.01 -9.36
CA GLU A 42 9.34 0.60 -9.89
C GLU A 42 9.41 0.65 -11.42
N GLU A 43 8.41 0.07 -12.09
CA GLU A 43 8.29 0.10 -13.55
C GLU A 43 6.83 0.33 -13.99
N ASN A 44 6.65 0.84 -15.20
CA ASN A 44 5.35 1.09 -15.84
C ASN A 44 4.49 2.18 -15.18
N ASP A 45 3.28 2.38 -15.73
CA ASP A 45 2.34 3.38 -15.24
C ASP A 45 1.76 3.01 -13.87
N CYS A 46 1.78 3.98 -12.95
CA CYS A 46 1.19 3.82 -11.63
C CYS A 46 -0.34 3.70 -11.72
N SER A 47 -0.88 2.75 -10.96
CA SER A 47 -2.32 2.46 -10.88
C SER A 47 -2.87 2.49 -9.46
N HIS A 48 -2.03 2.24 -8.45
CA HIS A 48 -2.42 2.16 -7.04
C HIS A 48 -1.99 3.41 -6.28
N TYR A 49 -2.85 3.87 -5.39
CA TYR A 49 -2.67 5.09 -4.61
C TYR A 49 -3.24 4.88 -3.21
N MET A 50 -2.72 5.60 -2.22
CA MET A 50 -3.29 5.59 -0.86
C MET A 50 -3.10 6.97 -0.23
N LYS A 51 -4.10 7.46 0.49
CA LYS A 51 -3.94 8.71 1.24
C LYS A 51 -2.97 8.47 2.41
N ASP A 52 -2.03 9.39 2.61
CA ASP A 52 -1.19 9.38 3.80
C ASP A 52 -2.03 9.79 5.01
N ALA A 53 -2.18 8.88 5.98
CA ALA A 53 -2.91 9.10 7.21
C ALA A 53 -2.33 10.24 8.07
N HIS A 54 -1.05 10.59 7.85
CA HIS A 54 -0.33 11.64 8.55
C HIS A 54 -0.07 12.88 7.68
N ALA A 55 -0.69 12.95 6.50
CA ALA A 55 -0.58 14.08 5.59
C ALA A 55 -0.86 15.39 6.34
N GLN A 56 0.10 16.31 6.29
CA GLN A 56 -0.10 17.65 6.81
C GLN A 56 -1.05 18.44 5.92
N PHE A 57 -1.70 19.45 6.49
CA PHE A 57 -2.51 20.37 5.70
C PHE A 57 -1.66 21.00 4.58
N ALA A 58 -2.09 20.83 3.34
CA ALA A 58 -1.49 21.49 2.19
C ALA A 58 -2.56 22.24 1.40
N ALA A 59 -2.30 23.51 1.09
CA ALA A 59 -3.21 24.33 0.32
C ALA A 59 -3.30 23.84 -1.13
N LEU A 60 -4.46 23.30 -1.51
CA LEU A 60 -4.78 22.92 -2.88
C LEU A 60 -5.30 24.13 -3.65
N ARG A 61 -4.69 24.43 -4.79
CA ARG A 61 -5.11 25.54 -5.66
C ARG A 61 -6.17 25.11 -6.67
N LEU A 62 -6.09 23.87 -7.18
CA LEU A 62 -7.03 23.38 -8.18
C LEU A 62 -8.33 22.96 -7.50
N LYS A 63 -9.46 23.44 -8.02
CA LYS A 63 -10.79 22.99 -7.56
C LYS A 63 -10.94 21.48 -7.75
N SER A 64 -10.52 20.95 -8.90
CA SER A 64 -10.56 19.52 -9.20
C SER A 64 -9.75 18.67 -8.21
N ALA A 65 -8.61 19.17 -7.69
CA ALA A 65 -7.86 18.46 -6.65
C ALA A 65 -8.58 18.45 -5.30
N LYS A 66 -9.26 19.55 -4.93
CA LYS A 66 -10.10 19.59 -3.72
C LYS A 66 -11.28 18.64 -3.83
N ASP A 67 -11.98 18.67 -4.96
CA ASP A 67 -13.13 17.81 -5.23
C ASP A 67 -12.70 16.33 -5.23
N LEU A 68 -11.57 16.00 -5.86
CA LEU A 68 -11.04 14.64 -5.88
C LEU A 68 -10.60 14.16 -4.49
N LEU A 69 -9.93 15.02 -3.70
CA LEU A 69 -9.57 14.68 -2.32
C LEU A 69 -10.81 14.39 -1.47
N LYS A 70 -11.89 15.17 -1.66
CA LYS A 70 -13.17 14.90 -1.00
C LYS A 70 -13.73 13.53 -1.39
N VAL A 71 -13.70 13.17 -2.68
CA VAL A 71 -14.13 11.84 -3.14
C VAL A 71 -13.28 10.75 -2.49
N ILE A 72 -11.96 10.92 -2.41
CA ILE A 72 -11.06 9.97 -1.77
C ILE A 72 -11.41 9.82 -0.28
N ASP A 73 -11.64 10.92 0.43
CA ASP A 73 -11.97 10.92 1.86
C ASP A 73 -13.32 10.24 2.13
N ASP A 74 -14.34 10.55 1.32
CA ASP A 74 -15.69 10.02 1.50
C ASP A 74 -15.81 8.53 1.16
N ASN A 75 -14.94 8.00 0.27
CA ASN A 75 -15.08 6.62 -0.25
C ASN A 75 -13.97 5.66 0.22
N PHE A 76 -12.75 6.15 0.44
CA PHE A 76 -11.60 5.29 0.77
C PHE A 76 -10.94 5.67 2.10
N GLY A 77 -11.03 6.94 2.51
CA GLY A 77 -10.31 7.44 3.69
C GLY A 77 -8.80 7.23 3.52
N THR A 78 -8.24 6.34 4.33
CA THR A 78 -6.81 5.94 4.27
C THR A 78 -6.58 4.59 3.62
N LEU A 79 -7.62 3.91 3.11
CA LEU A 79 -7.46 2.67 2.36
C LEU A 79 -6.87 2.95 0.97
N ALA A 80 -6.17 1.97 0.41
CA ALA A 80 -5.67 2.04 -0.94
C ALA A 80 -6.82 2.05 -1.96
N PHE A 81 -6.61 2.73 -3.09
CA PHE A 81 -7.54 2.81 -4.21
C PHE A 81 -6.78 2.77 -5.54
N CYS A 82 -7.52 2.64 -6.65
CA CYS A 82 -6.96 2.67 -7.99
C CYS A 82 -7.70 3.64 -8.92
N ARG A 83 -7.09 3.99 -10.06
CA ARG A 83 -7.70 4.91 -11.05
C ARG A 83 -9.07 4.45 -11.55
N ARG A 84 -9.26 3.14 -11.74
CA ARG A 84 -10.53 2.55 -12.20
C ARG A 84 -11.67 2.86 -11.23
N TRP A 85 -11.42 2.78 -9.92
CA TRP A 85 -12.45 3.11 -8.92
C TRP A 85 -12.82 4.59 -8.92
N LEU A 86 -11.88 5.48 -9.23
CA LEU A 86 -12.20 6.89 -9.42
C LEU A 86 -13.08 7.09 -10.66
N GLU A 87 -12.81 6.37 -11.75
CA GLU A 87 -13.63 6.40 -12.96
C GLU A 87 -15.04 5.87 -12.70
N ASP A 88 -15.18 4.77 -11.95
CA ASP A 88 -16.47 4.19 -11.55
C ASP A 88 -17.30 5.18 -10.70
N LEU A 89 -16.64 6.05 -9.92
CA LEU A 89 -17.24 7.14 -9.16
C LEU A 89 -17.48 8.43 -10.00
N GLY A 90 -17.26 8.37 -11.32
CA GLY A 90 -17.49 9.48 -12.25
C GLY A 90 -16.35 10.51 -12.33
N CYS A 91 -15.20 10.25 -11.71
CA CYS A 91 -14.02 11.12 -11.77
C CYS A 91 -13.17 10.82 -13.02
N THR A 92 -13.73 10.99 -14.22
CA THR A 92 -13.12 10.59 -15.50
C THR A 92 -11.87 11.40 -15.92
N HIS A 93 -11.65 12.58 -15.33
CA HIS A 93 -10.51 13.46 -15.63
C HIS A 93 -9.60 13.69 -14.40
N HIS A 94 -9.33 12.64 -13.64
CA HIS A 94 -8.65 12.70 -12.34
C HIS A 94 -7.13 12.88 -12.40
N LEU A 95 -6.45 12.62 -13.54
CA LEU A 95 -4.99 12.52 -13.60
C LEU A 95 -4.24 13.78 -13.10
N LEU A 96 -4.65 14.97 -13.53
CA LEU A 96 -4.00 16.22 -13.11
C LEU A 96 -4.24 16.52 -11.62
N ALA A 97 -5.46 16.26 -11.15
CA ALA A 97 -5.83 16.43 -9.75
C ALA A 97 -5.03 15.46 -8.86
N LEU A 98 -4.95 14.19 -9.26
CA LEU A 98 -4.19 13.16 -8.57
C LEU A 98 -2.69 13.47 -8.53
N LYS A 99 -2.12 13.96 -9.64
CA LYS A 99 -0.73 14.46 -9.67
C LYS A 99 -0.47 15.55 -8.64
N GLN A 100 -1.38 16.52 -8.50
CA GLN A 100 -1.24 17.56 -7.48
C GLN A 100 -1.31 16.99 -6.05
N LEU A 101 -2.20 16.02 -5.79
CA LEU A 101 -2.29 15.38 -4.47
C LEU A 101 -1.00 14.61 -4.12
N VAL A 102 -0.39 13.96 -5.11
CA VAL A 102 0.90 13.27 -4.97
C VAL A 102 2.04 14.24 -4.74
N GLU A 103 2.15 15.32 -5.53
CA GLU A 103 3.17 16.37 -5.36
C GLU A 103 3.06 17.07 -4.00
N LYS A 104 1.86 17.11 -3.42
CA LYS A 104 1.60 17.64 -2.07
C LYS A 104 1.75 16.62 -0.95
N GLN A 105 2.16 15.38 -1.25
CA GLN A 105 2.33 14.30 -0.27
C GLN A 105 1.05 14.01 0.52
N ILE A 106 -0.13 14.31 -0.05
CA ILE A 106 -1.42 13.93 0.53
C ILE A 106 -1.75 12.49 0.14
N VAL A 107 -1.38 12.10 -1.07
CA VAL A 107 -1.59 10.76 -1.63
C VAL A 107 -0.23 10.18 -2.02
N CYS A 108 0.05 8.95 -1.61
CA CYS A 108 1.22 8.20 -2.01
C CYS A 108 0.91 7.34 -3.25
N PRO A 109 1.71 7.41 -4.33
CA PRO A 109 1.63 6.48 -5.43
C PRO A 109 2.32 5.15 -5.09
N TYR A 110 1.78 4.05 -5.60
CA TYR A 110 2.34 2.70 -5.49
C TYR A 110 2.45 2.10 -6.90
N PRO A 111 3.51 2.41 -7.65
CA PRO A 111 3.71 1.86 -8.99
C PRO A 111 4.00 0.35 -8.93
N PRO A 112 3.81 -0.37 -10.05
CA PRO A 112 4.18 -1.78 -10.14
C PRO A 112 5.65 -2.02 -9.76
N LEU A 113 5.89 -3.10 -9.01
CA LEU A 113 7.22 -3.53 -8.58
C LEU A 113 7.63 -4.77 -9.39
N SER A 114 8.71 -4.64 -10.18
CA SER A 114 9.18 -5.67 -11.10
C SER A 114 10.62 -6.10 -10.80
N ASP A 115 10.91 -7.40 -10.86
CA ASP A 115 12.28 -7.90 -10.98
C ASP A 115 12.78 -7.74 -12.44
N VAL A 116 14.00 -8.19 -12.74
CA VAL A 116 14.62 -8.06 -14.07
C VAL A 116 13.76 -8.65 -15.16
N ARG A 117 13.68 -7.93 -16.29
CA ARG A 117 12.96 -8.36 -17.49
C ARG A 117 13.30 -9.81 -17.86
N GLY A 118 12.26 -10.61 -18.09
CA GLY A 118 12.37 -12.02 -18.48
C GLY A 118 12.44 -12.99 -17.31
N SER A 119 12.51 -12.52 -16.06
CA SER A 119 12.33 -13.35 -14.88
C SER A 119 10.85 -13.68 -14.64
N PHE A 120 10.62 -14.70 -13.81
CA PHE A 120 9.30 -15.08 -13.30
C PHE A 120 9.27 -14.89 -11.79
N THR A 121 8.13 -14.42 -11.30
CA THR A 121 7.86 -14.26 -9.86
C THR A 121 6.60 -15.02 -9.47
N SER A 122 6.54 -15.48 -8.23
CA SER A 122 5.32 -15.99 -7.59
C SER A 122 5.19 -15.42 -6.18
N GLN A 123 3.96 -15.35 -5.68
CA GLN A 123 3.65 -14.86 -4.33
C GLN A 123 2.69 -15.83 -3.64
N MET A 124 2.82 -15.96 -2.32
CA MET A 124 1.76 -16.47 -1.44
C MET A 124 1.64 -15.56 -0.22
N GLU A 125 0.41 -15.37 0.27
CA GLU A 125 0.12 -14.47 1.39
C GLU A 125 -0.99 -15.03 2.30
N HIS A 126 -0.83 -14.83 3.60
CA HIS A 126 -1.93 -14.93 4.57
C HIS A 126 -1.96 -13.77 5.54
N THR A 127 -3.14 -13.50 6.08
CA THR A 127 -3.31 -12.65 7.26
C THR A 127 -3.26 -13.52 8.51
N VAL A 128 -2.46 -13.10 9.49
CA VAL A 128 -2.23 -13.79 10.75
C VAL A 128 -2.52 -12.84 11.92
N PHE A 129 -3.28 -13.33 12.90
CA PHE A 129 -3.52 -12.63 14.16
C PHE A 129 -2.68 -13.24 15.29
N ILE A 130 -1.93 -12.40 16.01
CA ILE A 130 -1.14 -12.80 17.17
C ILE A 130 -1.99 -12.64 18.44
N GLY A 131 -2.74 -13.68 18.77
CA GLY A 131 -3.57 -13.70 19.98
C GLY A 131 -2.76 -14.02 21.24
N LYS A 132 -3.33 -13.66 22.40
CA LYS A 132 -2.76 -13.95 23.73
C LYS A 132 -2.41 -15.42 23.95
N ASN A 133 -3.29 -16.31 23.48
CA ASN A 133 -3.23 -17.74 23.75
C ASN A 133 -2.79 -18.56 22.52
N SER A 134 -2.91 -17.98 21.33
CA SER A 134 -2.67 -18.69 20.07
C SER A 134 -2.41 -17.71 18.93
N VAL A 135 -1.70 -18.19 17.92
CA VAL A 135 -1.56 -17.51 16.62
C VAL A 135 -2.57 -18.12 15.66
N GLU A 136 -3.36 -17.28 15.01
CA GLU A 136 -4.43 -17.71 14.10
C GLU A 136 -4.15 -17.24 12.67
N VAL A 137 -4.18 -18.16 11.70
CA VAL A 137 -4.11 -17.85 10.28
C VAL A 137 -5.53 -17.58 9.78
N VAL A 138 -5.98 -16.34 9.97
CA VAL A 138 -7.40 -15.97 9.78
C VAL A 138 -7.89 -16.07 8.34
N SER A 139 -6.97 -16.12 7.36
CA SER A 139 -7.32 -16.26 5.94
C SER A 139 -7.06 -17.65 5.35
N ARG A 140 -6.81 -18.69 6.17
CA ARG A 140 -6.60 -20.07 5.69
C ARG A 140 -7.88 -20.66 5.07
N GLY A 141 -7.76 -21.25 3.87
CA GLY A 141 -8.82 -22.01 3.21
C GLY A 141 -8.44 -23.45 2.88
N ASP A 142 -9.35 -24.19 2.24
CA ASP A 142 -9.08 -25.54 1.69
C ASP A 142 -8.24 -25.49 0.41
N ASP A 143 -8.12 -24.32 -0.20
CA ASP A 143 -7.31 -24.04 -1.38
C ASP A 143 -5.85 -23.77 -1.02
N PHE A 144 -5.58 -22.73 -0.22
CA PHE A 144 -4.22 -22.38 0.20
C PHE A 144 -4.15 -21.62 1.52
#